data_AF-A0A293MMI9-F1
#
_entry.id   AF-A0A293MMI9-F1
#
_cell.length_a   1.000
_cell.length_b   1.000
_cell.length_c   1.000
_cell.angle_alpha   90.00
_cell.angle_beta   90.00
_cell.angle_gamma   90.00
#
_symmetry.space_group_name_H-M   'P 1'
#
loop_
_entity.id
_entity.type
_entity.pdbx_description
1 polymer ?
#
loop_
_entity_poly.entity_id
_entity_poly.type
_entity_poly.pdbx_seq_one_letter_code
_entity_poly.pdbx_strand_id
1 'polypeptide(L)'
;MMACCISEEAKEQRRINQEIERQLRKDKRDARRELKLLLLGTGESGKSTFIKQMRIIHGHGYNDEDKKGFIKLVYQNIFMAMQSMIKAMDIRRELKLLLLGTGESGKSTFIKQMRIIHGHGYNDEDK
;
A
#
# COMPACT_ATOMS: atom_id res chain seq x y z
N MET A 1 51.11 46.99 -5.55
CA MET A 1 50.42 45.98 -4.72
C MET A 1 48.96 45.95 -5.13
N MET A 2 48.54 44.89 -5.82
CA MET A 2 47.25 44.81 -6.53
C MET A 2 46.14 44.43 -5.53
N ALA A 3 45.38 45.44 -5.09
CA ALA A 3 44.14 45.21 -4.34
C ALA A 3 43.11 44.60 -5.31
N CYS A 4 42.93 43.28 -5.23
CA CYS A 4 41.90 42.58 -5.99
C CYS A 4 40.52 42.98 -5.44
N CYS A 5 39.87 43.94 -6.10
CA CYS A 5 38.48 44.31 -5.86
C CYS A 5 37.59 43.14 -6.29
N ILE A 6 37.29 42.23 -5.37
CA ILE A 6 36.22 41.24 -5.55
C ILE A 6 34.92 42.05 -5.73
N SER A 7 34.23 41.88 -6.87
CA SER A 7 32.94 42.54 -7.10
C SER A 7 31.96 42.19 -5.98
N GLU A 8 31.06 43.11 -5.62
CA GLU A 8 30.04 42.85 -4.59
C GLU A 8 29.21 41.59 -4.92
N GLU A 9 28.98 41.34 -6.21
CA GLU A 9 28.33 40.14 -6.71
C GLU A 9 29.13 38.86 -6.39
N ALA A 10 30.45 38.86 -6.55
CA ALA A 10 31.29 37.73 -6.17
C ALA A 10 31.39 37.54 -4.65
N LYS A 11 31.24 38.60 -3.84
CA LYS A 11 31.13 38.48 -2.37
C LYS A 11 29.79 37.85 -1.96
N GLU A 12 28.70 38.26 -2.60
CA GLU A 12 27.37 37.72 -2.35
C GLU A 12 27.27 36.25 -2.78
N GLN A 13 27.79 35.91 -3.95
CA GLN A 13 27.91 34.50 -4.41
C GLN A 13 28.69 33.65 -3.40
N ARG A 14 29.77 34.18 -2.82
CA ARG A 14 30.54 33.47 -1.78
C ARG A 14 29.73 33.30 -0.50
N ARG A 15 28.96 34.31 -0.07
CA ARG A 15 28.07 34.21 1.10
C ARG A 15 26.99 33.15 0.90
N ILE A 16 26.32 33.17 -0.25
CA ILE A 16 25.30 32.18 -0.62
C ILE A 16 25.92 30.78 -0.63
N ASN A 17 27.07 30.61 -1.29
CA ASN A 17 27.75 29.31 -1.35
C ASN A 17 28.17 28.81 0.06
N GLN A 18 28.65 29.70 0.94
CA GLN A 18 28.96 29.35 2.33
C GLN A 18 27.72 28.92 3.12
N GLU A 19 26.56 29.54 2.88
CA GLU A 19 25.30 29.13 3.51
C GLU A 19 24.84 27.77 3.01
N ILE A 20 24.91 27.53 1.70
CA ILE A 20 24.58 26.24 1.10
C ILE A 20 25.49 25.14 1.68
N GLU A 21 26.81 25.36 1.73
CA GLU A 21 27.73 24.39 2.33
C GLU A 21 27.43 24.12 3.81
N ARG A 22 27.05 25.14 4.57
CA ARG A 22 26.66 24.99 5.97
C ARG A 22 25.42 24.11 6.09
N GLN A 23 24.40 24.37 5.26
CA GLN A 23 23.17 23.58 5.24
C GLN A 23 23.45 22.12 4.83
N LEU A 24 24.24 21.90 3.78
CA LEU A 24 24.63 20.55 3.34
C LEU A 24 25.36 19.76 4.43
N ARG A 25 26.25 20.40 5.20
CA ARG A 25 26.95 19.75 6.33
C ARG A 25 25.99 19.38 7.46
N LYS A 26 24.99 20.22 7.72
CA LYS A 26 23.95 19.96 8.71
C LYS A 26 23.07 18.78 8.26
N ASP A 27 22.56 18.83 7.04
CA ASP A 27 21.69 17.77 6.48
C ASP A 27 22.43 16.42 6.43
N LYS A 28 23.72 16.43 6.07
CA LYS A 28 24.56 15.21 6.10
C LYS A 28 24.71 14.63 7.51
N ARG A 29 24.78 15.47 8.54
CA ARG A 29 24.85 15.03 9.94
C ARG A 29 23.51 14.45 10.39
N ASP A 30 22.41 15.09 10.02
CA ASP A 30 21.06 14.65 10.39
C ASP A 30 20.70 13.34 9.67
N ALA A 31 21.00 13.22 8.38
CA ALA A 31 20.83 12.00 7.60
C ALA A 31 21.64 10.81 8.15
N ARG A 32 22.81 11.05 8.75
CA ARG A 32 23.60 9.98 9.41
C ARG A 32 22.95 9.45 10.69
N ARG A 33 22.06 10.23 11.31
CA ARG A 33 21.34 9.87 12.54
C ARG A 33 19.95 9.29 12.23
N GLU A 34 19.46 9.48 11.00
CA GLU A 34 18.18 8.94 10.55
C GLU A 34 18.25 7.41 10.40
N LEU A 35 17.28 6.72 10.99
CA LEU A 35 17.10 5.27 10.83
C LEU A 35 15.99 5.00 9.82
N LYS A 36 16.32 4.30 8.72
CA LYS A 36 15.37 3.91 7.69
C LYS A 36 14.94 2.46 7.89
N LEU A 37 13.66 2.26 8.17
CA LEU A 37 13.06 0.95 8.42
C LEU A 37 12.20 0.53 7.23
N LEU A 38 12.36 -0.71 6.77
CA LEU A 38 11.54 -1.32 5.73
C LEU A 38 10.62 -2.37 6.36
N LEU A 39 9.32 -2.23 6.15
CA LEU A 39 8.33 -3.21 6.60
C LEU A 39 7.93 -4.13 5.45
N LEU A 40 8.16 -5.43 5.62
CA LEU A 40 7.83 -6.47 4.65
C LEU A 40 6.69 -7.36 5.16
N GLY A 41 5.90 -7.89 4.25
CA GLY A 41 4.79 -8.79 4.55
C GLY A 41 3.81 -8.89 3.38
N THR A 42 2.99 -9.94 3.36
CA THR A 42 1.93 -10.16 2.37
C THR A 42 0.89 -9.02 2.35
N GLY A 43 0.02 -8.97 1.35
CA GLY A 43 -1.15 -8.08 1.38
C GLY A 43 -1.91 -8.22 2.70
N GLU A 44 -2.46 -7.12 3.21
CA GLU A 44 -3.34 -7.11 4.39
C GLU A 44 -2.71 -7.53 5.74
N SER A 45 -1.42 -7.89 5.78
CA SER A 45 -0.65 -8.23 7.01
C SER A 45 -0.54 -7.13 8.08
N GLY A 46 -1.20 -5.98 7.92
CA GLY A 46 -1.25 -4.94 8.94
C GLY A 46 -0.08 -3.95 8.95
N LYS A 47 0.80 -3.95 7.93
CA LYS A 47 1.91 -2.97 7.80
C LYS A 47 1.44 -1.52 7.92
N SER A 48 0.37 -1.15 7.22
CA SER A 48 -0.21 0.18 7.32
C SER A 48 -0.76 0.48 8.72
N THR A 49 -1.31 -0.52 9.40
CA THR A 49 -1.79 -0.39 10.78
C THR A 49 -0.64 -0.14 11.75
N PHE A 50 0.49 -0.84 11.60
CA PHE A 50 1.69 -0.59 12.40
C PHE A 50 2.19 0.85 12.23
N ILE A 51 2.28 1.34 11.00
CA ILE A 51 2.71 2.73 10.73
C ILE A 51 1.72 3.74 11.34
N LYS A 52 0.41 3.49 11.27
CA LYS A 52 -0.60 4.33 11.93
C LYS A 52 -0.39 4.37 13.45
N GLN A 53 -0.11 3.23 14.08
CA GLN A 53 0.18 3.17 15.52
C GLN A 53 1.48 3.89 15.89
N MET A 54 2.52 3.79 15.06
CA MET A 54 3.76 4.56 15.28
C MET A 54 3.51 6.07 15.26
N ARG A 55 2.64 6.55 14.36
CA ARG A 55 2.23 7.97 14.33
C ARG A 55 1.45 8.39 15.59
N ILE A 56 0.65 7.48 16.17
CA ILE A 56 -0.12 7.75 17.40
C ILE A 56 0.80 7.81 18.62
N ILE A 57 1.72 6.85 18.77
CA ILE A 57 2.52 6.68 20.00
C ILE A 57 3.75 7.60 20.00
N HIS A 58 4.42 7.74 18.86
CA HIS A 58 5.71 8.42 18.74
C HIS A 58 5.68 9.68 17.85
N GLY A 59 4.54 9.95 17.20
CA GLY A 59 4.36 11.12 16.35
C GLY A 59 3.43 12.16 16.97
N HIS A 60 2.99 13.12 16.15
CA HIS A 60 2.03 14.15 16.56
C HIS A 60 0.56 13.67 16.53
N GLY A 61 0.32 12.37 16.39
CA GLY A 61 -1.03 11.83 16.19
C GLY A 61 -1.69 12.34 14.90
N TYR A 62 -3.01 12.43 14.92
CA TYR A 62 -3.85 12.88 13.81
C TYR A 62 -4.61 14.15 14.20
N ASN A 63 -4.44 15.22 13.43
CA ASN A 63 -5.20 16.45 13.61
C ASN A 63 -6.62 16.32 13.02
N ASP A 64 -7.45 17.33 13.19
CA ASP A 64 -8.83 17.25 12.73
C ASP A 64 -8.96 17.28 11.21
N GLU A 65 -8.03 17.94 10.51
CA GLU A 65 -7.92 17.90 9.05
C GLU A 65 -7.61 16.48 8.55
N ASP A 66 -6.68 15.76 9.19
CA ASP A 66 -6.36 14.36 8.89
C ASP A 66 -7.60 13.48 9.08
N LYS A 67 -8.28 13.64 10.23
CA LYS A 67 -9.50 12.88 10.54
C LYS A 67 -10.59 13.13 9.49
N LYS A 68 -10.81 14.39 9.10
CA LYS A 68 -11.74 14.74 8.02
C LYS A 68 -11.37 14.04 6.71
N GLY A 69 -10.07 13.96 6.39
CA GLY A 69 -9.57 13.20 5.25
C GLY A 69 -9.91 11.71 5.29
N PHE A 70 -9.95 11.09 6.48
CA PHE A 70 -10.29 9.68 6.64
C PHE A 70 -11.79 9.37 6.55
N ILE A 71 -12.68 10.35 6.75
CA ILE A 71 -14.14 10.13 6.75
C ILE A 71 -14.59 9.44 5.46
N LYS A 72 -14.13 9.93 4.29
CA LYS A 72 -14.45 9.32 2.99
C LYS A 72 -14.00 7.87 2.90
N LEU A 73 -12.80 7.57 3.39
CA LEU A 73 -12.24 6.22 3.39
C LEU A 73 -13.05 5.28 4.29
N VAL A 74 -13.52 5.75 5.45
CA VAL A 74 -14.38 4.97 6.35
C VAL A 74 -15.69 4.58 5.63
N TYR A 75 -16.35 5.53 4.98
CA TYR A 75 -17.55 5.24 4.20
C TYR A 75 -17.30 4.26 3.05
N GLN A 76 -16.19 4.42 2.32
CA GLN A 76 -15.80 3.49 1.27
C GLN A 76 -15.59 2.08 1.81
N ASN A 77 -14.90 1.92 2.94
CA ASN A 77 -14.68 0.62 3.56
C ASN A 77 -16.00 -0.05 3.98
N ILE A 78 -16.94 0.71 4.56
CA ILE A 78 -18.27 0.21 4.93
C ILE A 78 -19.01 -0.30 3.69
N PHE A 79 -19.04 0.51 2.63
CA PHE A 79 -19.71 0.14 1.38
C PHE A 79 -19.08 -1.08 0.71
N MET A 80 -17.75 -1.12 0.61
CA MET A 80 -17.01 -2.25 0.06
C MET A 80 -17.25 -3.53 0.87
N ALA A 81 -17.26 -3.44 2.21
CA ALA A 81 -17.56 -4.58 3.07
C ALA A 81 -18.98 -5.12 2.80
N MET A 82 -19.98 -4.24 2.71
CA MET A 82 -21.35 -4.63 2.39
C MET A 82 -21.46 -5.29 1.00
N GLN A 83 -20.84 -4.71 -0.02
CA GLN A 83 -20.82 -5.30 -1.36
C GLN A 83 -20.16 -6.68 -1.37
N SER A 84 -19.05 -6.84 -0.67
CA SER A 84 -18.37 -8.13 -0.54
C SER A 84 -19.25 -9.17 0.16
N MET A 85 -19.97 -8.77 1.20
CA MET A 85 -20.93 -9.65 1.89
C MET A 85 -22.07 -10.09 0.97
N ILE A 86 -22.67 -9.16 0.21
CA ILE A 86 -23.76 -9.48 -0.74
C ILE A 86 -23.27 -10.45 -1.81
N LYS A 87 -22.13 -10.16 -2.45
CA LYS A 87 -21.52 -11.03 -3.46
C LYS A 87 -21.25 -12.44 -2.90
N ALA A 88 -20.73 -12.53 -1.68
CA ALA A 88 -20.50 -13.82 -1.02
C ALA A 88 -21.81 -14.59 -0.77
N MET A 89 -22.90 -13.89 -0.42
CA MET A 89 -24.21 -14.52 -0.26
C MET A 89 -24.78 -15.05 -1.58
N ASP A 90 -24.60 -14.32 -2.68
CA ASP A 90 -25.05 -14.75 -4.01
C ASP A 90 -24.29 -15.99 -4.48
N ILE A 91 -22.96 -15.99 -4.35
CA ILE A 91 -22.11 -17.16 -4.64
C ILE A 91 -22.56 -18.37 -3.81
N ARG A 92 -22.83 -18.16 -2.51
CA ARG A 92 -23.31 -19.24 -1.63
C ARG A 92 -24.69 -19.77 -2.08
N ARG A 93 -25.58 -18.90 -2.56
CA ARG A 93 -26.91 -19.31 -3.05
C ARG A 93 -26.79 -20.12 -4.34
N GLU A 94 -25.96 -19.68 -5.28
CA GLU A 94 -25.68 -20.43 -6.52
C GLU A 94 -25.09 -21.81 -6.22
N LEU A 95 -24.10 -21.87 -5.32
CA LEU A 95 -23.51 -23.14 -4.88
C LEU A 95 -24.53 -24.04 -4.18
N LYS A 96 -25.44 -23.47 -3.37
CA LYS A 96 -26.49 -24.24 -2.69
C LYS A 96 -27.52 -24.79 -3.68
N LEU A 97 -27.92 -24.03 -4.69
CA LEU A 97 -28.83 -24.50 -5.75
C LEU A 97 -28.21 -25.65 -6.54
N LEU A 98 -26.91 -25.59 -6.78
CA LEU A 98 -26.19 -26.66 -7.43
C LEU A 98 -26.08 -27.93 -6.56
N LEU A 99 -25.85 -27.79 -5.25
CA LEU A 99 -25.66 -28.93 -4.35
C LEU A 99 -26.98 -29.56 -3.88
N LEU A 100 -28.06 -28.78 -3.77
CA LEU A 100 -29.38 -29.24 -3.31
C LEU A 100 -30.40 -29.40 -4.45
N GLY A 101 -30.06 -29.01 -5.68
CA GLY A 101 -30.88 -29.21 -6.86
C GLY A 101 -31.10 -30.70 -7.14
N THR A 102 -32.31 -31.15 -6.85
CA THR A 102 -32.89 -32.42 -7.32
C THR A 102 -32.92 -32.45 -8.85
N GLY A 103 -31.97 -33.16 -9.45
CA GLY A 103 -31.96 -33.45 -10.89
C GLY A 103 -30.57 -33.87 -11.37
N GLU A 104 -30.45 -35.09 -11.89
CA GLU A 104 -29.19 -35.67 -12.38
C GLU A 104 -28.50 -34.82 -13.48
N SER A 105 -29.25 -33.92 -14.14
CA SER A 105 -28.74 -33.01 -15.16
C SER A 105 -27.84 -31.89 -14.62
N GLY A 106 -28.07 -31.38 -13.41
CA GLY A 106 -27.29 -30.27 -12.84
C GLY A 106 -25.88 -30.69 -12.38
N LYS A 107 -25.75 -31.92 -11.90
CA LYS A 107 -24.47 -32.51 -11.45
C LYS A 107 -23.49 -32.70 -12.61
N SER A 108 -24.00 -33.06 -13.80
CA SER A 108 -23.20 -33.28 -15.01
C SER A 108 -22.54 -31.99 -15.53
N THR A 109 -23.27 -30.88 -15.49
CA THR A 109 -22.76 -29.56 -15.94
C THR A 109 -21.65 -29.03 -15.03
N PHE A 110 -21.74 -29.26 -13.71
CA PHE A 110 -20.71 -28.83 -12.77
C PHE A 110 -19.47 -29.70 -12.81
N ILE A 111 -19.60 -31.02 -12.95
CA ILE A 111 -18.44 -31.90 -13.18
C ILE A 111 -17.74 -31.53 -14.49
N LYS A 112 -18.48 -31.14 -15.54
CA LYS A 112 -17.89 -30.59 -16.78
C LYS A 112 -17.17 -29.26 -16.55
N GLN A 113 -17.77 -28.30 -15.83
CA GLN A 113 -17.12 -27.01 -15.56
C GLN A 113 -15.89 -27.15 -14.64
N MET A 114 -15.94 -28.01 -13.63
CA MET A 114 -14.81 -28.28 -12.75
C MET A 114 -13.66 -29.02 -13.47
N ARG A 115 -13.99 -29.91 -14.42
CA ARG A 115 -13.01 -30.55 -15.32
C ARG A 115 -12.39 -29.54 -16.30
N ILE A 116 -13.10 -28.50 -16.72
CA ILE A 116 -12.54 -27.44 -17.57
C ILE A 116 -11.59 -26.54 -16.76
N ILE A 117 -11.90 -26.27 -15.48
CA ILE A 117 -11.08 -25.42 -14.61
C ILE A 117 -9.81 -26.16 -14.12
N HIS A 118 -9.88 -27.48 -13.90
CA HIS A 118 -8.74 -28.30 -13.47
C HIS A 118 -8.06 -29.11 -14.60
N GLY A 119 -8.61 -29.12 -15.82
CA GLY A 119 -8.21 -30.01 -16.92
C GLY A 119 -7.28 -29.41 -17.96
N HIS A 120 -6.47 -28.42 -17.60
CA HIS A 120 -5.27 -28.09 -18.35
C HIS A 120 -4.06 -28.19 -17.42
N GLY A 121 -3.37 -29.34 -17.49
CA GLY A 121 -2.03 -29.52 -16.95
C GLY A 121 -1.83 -30.70 -16.01
N TYR A 122 -2.01 -31.92 -16.50
CA TYR A 122 -1.12 -33.02 -16.12
C TYR A 122 -0.86 -33.83 -17.38
N ASN A 123 0.28 -33.57 -18.02
CA ASN A 123 0.77 -34.36 -19.14
C ASN A 123 1.39 -35.63 -18.52
N ASP A 124 0.76 -36.78 -18.74
CA ASP A 124 1.28 -38.10 -18.41
C ASP A 124 2.34 -38.56 -19.44
N GLU A 125 3.36 -37.73 -19.72
CA GLU A 125 4.49 -38.09 -20.62
C GLU A 125 5.88 -37.86 -20.03
N ASP A 126 6.01 -37.68 -18.71
CA ASP A 126 7.31 -37.80 -18.04
C ASP A 126 7.34 -39.06 -17.14
N LYS A 127 7.58 -40.21 -17.77
CA LYS A 127 8.10 -41.42 -17.12
C LYS A 127 9.17 -42.07 -17.97
#